data_AF-A0A972VAX4-F1
#
_entry.id   AF-A0A972VAX4-F1
#
_cell.length_a   1.000
_cell.length_b   1.000
_cell.length_c   1.000
_cell.angle_alpha   90.00
_cell.angle_beta   90.00
_cell.angle_gamma   90.00
#
_symmetry.space_group_name_H-M   'P 1'
#
loop_
_entity.id
_entity.type
_entity.pdbx_description
1 polymer ?
#
loop_
_entity_poly.entity_id
_entity_poly.type
_entity_poly.pdbx_seq_one_letter_code
_entity_poly.pdbx_strand_id
1 'polypeptide(L)'
;MFSLKRETPKFKIDLDPELLKMIMKVKNEQRMIDCCICVANREKQLQTVQNERVLCGPEPSQPRVQHDVEADADYIRRGGDIDELEGSGQIRRHDTSVRQEKALERALAQDIEERRVTERELITEGCERIRPIAEKFELETIEAIETLVEIVKRNAAFYETLTKNGLRTGYRPAGMDVPQWLHRLIFGDNNFQSAEFFIDLRRKMWKFKD
;
A
#
# COMPACT_ATOMS: atom_id res chain seq x y z
N MET A 1 7.17 -43.50 10.97
CA MET A 1 7.47 -42.09 10.61
C MET A 1 6.14 -41.46 10.18
N PHE A 2 5.41 -40.79 11.08
CA PHE A 2 4.12 -40.19 10.75
C PHE A 2 4.35 -38.77 10.22
N SER A 3 4.20 -38.61 8.91
CA SER A 3 4.16 -37.28 8.28
C SER A 3 2.80 -36.65 8.57
N LEU A 4 2.71 -35.90 9.67
CA LEU A 4 1.63 -34.94 9.89
C LEU A 4 1.75 -33.86 8.81
N LYS A 5 1.04 -34.05 7.68
CA LYS A 5 0.72 -32.95 6.79
C LYS A 5 -0.06 -31.94 7.65
N ARG A 6 0.60 -30.86 8.04
CA ARG A 6 -0.06 -29.70 8.65
C ARG A 6 -0.93 -29.11 7.56
N GLU A 7 -2.17 -29.58 7.45
CA GLU A 7 -3.20 -28.84 6.75
C GLU A 7 -3.38 -27.54 7.53
N THR A 8 -2.84 -26.45 6.98
CA THR A 8 -3.13 -25.12 7.48
C THR A 8 -4.63 -24.94 7.35
N PRO A 9 -5.38 -24.79 8.47
CA PRO A 9 -6.80 -24.54 8.39
C PRO A 9 -7.01 -23.30 7.51
N LYS A 10 -7.69 -23.48 6.38
CA LYS A 10 -8.13 -22.37 5.54
C LYS A 10 -9.26 -21.69 6.31
N PHE A 11 -8.90 -20.76 7.18
CA PHE A 11 -9.87 -19.83 7.76
C PHE A 11 -10.40 -18.97 6.61
N LYS A 12 -11.60 -19.31 6.14
CA LYS A 12 -12.36 -18.45 5.26
C LYS A 12 -12.93 -17.35 6.16
N ILE A 13 -12.17 -16.28 6.34
CA ILE A 13 -12.65 -15.10 7.05
C ILE A 13 -13.51 -14.35 6.05
N ASP A 14 -14.83 -14.53 6.15
CA ASP A 14 -15.79 -13.73 5.41
C ASP A 14 -15.80 -12.34 6.07
N LEU A 15 -15.02 -11.40 5.51
CA LEU A 15 -15.06 -10.00 5.90
C LEU A 15 -16.45 -9.42 5.65
N ASP A 16 -16.90 -8.54 6.53
CA ASP A 16 -18.20 -7.87 6.40
C ASP A 16 -18.33 -7.22 5.00
N PRO A 17 -19.37 -7.57 4.21
CA PRO A 17 -19.62 -6.97 2.90
C PRO A 17 -19.72 -5.44 2.92
N GLU A 18 -20.22 -4.83 4.00
CA GLU A 18 -20.28 -3.38 4.13
C GLU A 18 -18.88 -2.79 4.29
N LEU A 19 -17.99 -3.45 5.04
CA LEU A 19 -16.60 -3.04 5.17
C LEU A 19 -15.84 -3.14 3.84
N LEU A 20 -16.11 -4.19 3.05
CA LEU A 20 -15.55 -4.33 1.71
C LEU A 20 -16.00 -3.20 0.76
N LYS A 21 -17.22 -2.66 0.93
CA LYS A 21 -17.69 -1.50 0.16
C LYS A 21 -16.99 -0.20 0.57
N MET A 22 -16.53 -0.09 1.82
CA MET A 22 -15.80 1.09 2.31
C MET A 22 -14.35 1.16 1.81
N ILE A 23 -13.79 0.03 1.37
CA ILE A 23 -12.44 -0.02 0.80
C ILE A 23 -12.46 0.66 -0.58
N MET A 24 -11.83 1.83 -0.64
CA MET A 24 -11.65 2.58 -1.87
C MET A 24 -10.86 1.76 -2.89
N LYS A 25 -11.38 1.70 -4.12
CA LYS A 25 -10.67 1.10 -5.25
C LYS A 25 -9.95 2.22 -6.00
N VAL A 26 -8.73 2.56 -5.57
CA VAL A 26 -7.94 3.69 -6.11
C VAL A 26 -7.91 3.73 -7.64
N LYS A 27 -7.76 2.58 -8.31
CA LYS A 27 -7.76 2.48 -9.78
C LYS A 27 -9.07 2.90 -10.46
N ASN A 28 -10.18 2.87 -9.73
CA ASN A 28 -11.50 3.22 -10.21
C ASN A 28 -11.91 4.65 -9.85
N GLU A 29 -11.08 5.36 -9.07
CA GLU A 29 -11.35 6.76 -8.71
C GLU A 29 -11.16 7.66 -9.93
N GLN A 30 -12.08 8.60 -10.14
CA GLN A 30 -12.10 9.46 -11.33
C GLN A 30 -10.77 10.22 -11.51
N ARG A 31 -10.19 10.74 -10.42
CA ARG A 31 -8.89 11.41 -10.44
C ARG A 31 -7.77 10.52 -11.01
N MET A 32 -7.74 9.23 -10.65
CA MET A 32 -6.76 8.29 -11.22
C MET A 32 -7.04 7.97 -12.67
N ILE A 33 -8.31 7.81 -13.03
CA ILE A 33 -8.73 7.57 -14.41
C ILE A 33 -8.27 8.74 -15.28
N ASP A 34 -8.52 9.97 -14.85
CA ASP A 34 -8.13 11.20 -15.56
C ASP A 34 -6.61 11.27 -15.74
N CYS A 35 -5.82 11.05 -14.67
CA CYS A 35 -4.36 10.99 -14.78
C CYS A 35 -3.89 9.89 -15.75
N CYS A 36 -4.51 8.70 -15.73
CA CYS A 36 -4.18 7.63 -16.66
C CYS A 36 -4.50 7.99 -18.11
N ILE A 37 -5.62 8.67 -18.35
CA ILE A 37 -6.01 9.16 -19.68
C ILE A 37 -5.01 10.22 -20.18
N CYS A 38 -4.62 11.17 -19.32
CA CYS A 38 -3.63 12.19 -19.67
C CYS A 38 -2.30 11.57 -20.09
N VAL A 39 -1.78 10.63 -19.29
CA VAL A 39 -0.54 9.90 -19.60
C VAL A 39 -0.67 9.16 -20.93
N ALA A 40 -1.75 8.41 -21.14
CA ALA A 40 -1.95 7.63 -22.36
C ALA A 40 -2.07 8.52 -23.62
N ASN A 41 -2.75 9.66 -23.52
CA ASN A 41 -2.85 10.62 -24.62
C ASN A 41 -1.48 11.23 -24.94
N ARG A 42 -0.69 11.57 -23.91
CA ARG A 42 0.66 12.12 -24.07
C ARG A 42 1.63 11.12 -24.69
N GLU A 43 1.58 9.85 -24.26
CA GLU A 43 2.36 8.75 -24.86
C GLU A 43 2.02 8.59 -26.34
N LYS A 44 0.74 8.67 -26.70
CA LYS A 44 0.29 8.61 -28.09
C LYS A 44 0.82 9.78 -28.91
N GLN A 45 0.78 11.01 -28.37
CA GLN A 45 1.33 12.20 -29.03
C GLN A 45 2.84 12.07 -29.25
N LEU A 46 3.59 11.63 -28.22
CA LEU A 46 5.03 11.39 -28.31
C LEU A 46 5.36 10.35 -29.39
N GLN A 47 4.61 9.24 -29.44
CA GLN A 47 4.81 8.20 -30.45
C GLN A 47 4.58 8.75 -31.87
N THR A 48 3.58 9.61 -32.07
CA THR A 48 3.33 10.25 -33.38
C THR A 48 4.52 11.11 -33.80
N VAL A 49 5.00 11.99 -32.90
CA VAL A 49 6.15 12.88 -33.20
C VAL A 49 7.43 12.08 -33.45
N GLN A 50 7.66 11.01 -32.69
CA GLN A 50 8.80 10.11 -32.92
C GLN A 50 8.74 9.44 -34.29
N ASN A 51 7.56 8.98 -34.72
CA ASN A 51 7.37 8.39 -36.04
C ASN A 51 7.63 9.42 -37.16
N GLU A 52 7.13 10.66 -37.01
CA GLU A 52 7.36 11.75 -37.97
C GLU A 52 8.81 12.17 -38.05
N ARG A 53 9.52 12.18 -36.91
CA ARG A 53 10.97 12.46 -36.86
C ARG A 53 11.76 11.42 -37.63
N VAL A 54 11.43 10.12 -37.50
CA VAL A 54 12.09 9.05 -38.27
C VAL A 54 11.95 9.28 -39.77
N LEU A 55 10.83 9.86 -40.22
CA LEU A 55 10.59 10.20 -41.63
C LEU A 55 11.37 11.43 -42.13
N CYS A 56 11.85 12.30 -41.23
CA CYS A 56 12.55 13.55 -41.58
C CYS A 56 14.03 13.39 -41.95
N GLY A 57 14.61 12.18 -41.80
CA GLY A 57 16.00 11.90 -42.18
C GLY A 57 17.05 12.39 -41.18
N PRO A 58 18.36 12.18 -41.47
CA PRO A 58 19.43 12.41 -40.51
C PRO A 58 19.68 13.90 -40.20
N GLU A 59 20.32 14.11 -39.05
CA GLU A 59 20.49 15.40 -38.40
C GLU A 59 21.21 16.45 -39.30
N PRO A 60 20.66 17.66 -39.43
CA PRO A 60 21.31 18.75 -40.16
C PRO A 60 22.61 19.20 -39.47
N SER A 61 23.65 19.46 -40.26
CA SER A 61 25.00 19.88 -39.82
C SER A 61 25.11 21.33 -39.28
N GLN A 62 24.00 21.95 -38.86
CA GLN A 62 23.95 23.33 -38.40
C GLN A 62 23.86 23.43 -36.86
N PRO A 63 24.34 24.55 -36.26
CA PRO A 63 24.24 24.76 -34.82
C PRO A 63 22.77 24.83 -34.38
N ARG A 64 22.41 24.00 -33.40
CA ARG A 64 21.05 23.91 -32.86
C ARG A 64 20.69 25.20 -32.11
N VAL A 65 19.48 25.70 -32.34
CA VAL A 65 18.87 26.73 -31.49
C VAL A 65 18.56 26.10 -30.12
N GLN A 66 18.97 26.77 -29.05
CA GLN A 66 18.69 26.32 -27.68
C GLN A 66 17.26 26.73 -27.35
N HIS A 67 16.36 25.76 -27.19
CA HIS A 67 14.96 25.98 -26.84
C HIS A 67 14.72 25.73 -25.35
N ASP A 68 13.84 26.52 -24.75
CA ASP A 68 13.40 26.34 -23.37
C ASP A 68 12.37 25.20 -23.28
N VAL A 69 12.89 23.98 -23.13
CA VAL A 69 12.11 22.74 -23.04
C VAL A 69 11.14 22.75 -21.85
N GLU A 70 11.45 23.50 -20.78
CA GLU A 70 10.62 23.54 -19.58
C GLU A 70 9.37 24.40 -19.81
N ALA A 71 9.54 25.59 -20.38
CA ALA A 71 8.41 26.44 -20.78
C ALA A 71 7.48 25.76 -21.80
N ASP A 72 8.06 25.03 -22.77
CA ASP A 72 7.30 24.28 -23.77
C ASP A 72 6.52 23.11 -23.14
N ALA A 73 7.13 22.37 -22.21
CA ALA A 73 6.46 21.29 -21.50
C ALA A 73 5.26 21.80 -20.67
N ASP A 74 5.44 22.93 -19.97
CA ASP A 74 4.37 23.58 -19.21
C ASP A 74 3.25 24.13 -20.11
N TYR A 75 3.57 24.55 -21.34
CA TYR A 75 2.59 24.95 -22.34
C TYR A 75 1.72 23.76 -22.76
N ILE A 76 2.33 22.64 -23.15
CA ILE A 76 1.60 21.43 -23.56
C ILE A 76 0.74 20.91 -22.41
N ARG A 77 1.24 20.90 -21.16
CA ARG A 77 0.44 20.47 -19.99
C ARG A 77 -0.77 21.35 -19.71
N ARG A 78 -0.75 22.61 -20.12
CA ARG A 78 -1.91 23.51 -20.01
C ARG A 78 -2.92 23.35 -21.16
N GLY A 79 -2.75 22.37 -22.02
CA GLY A 79 -3.61 22.13 -23.18
C GLY A 79 -3.20 22.92 -24.43
N GLY A 80 -1.98 23.48 -24.43
CA GLY A 80 -1.40 24.11 -25.60
C GLY A 80 -1.20 23.13 -26.75
N ASP A 81 -1.40 23.60 -27.98
CA ASP A 81 -1.23 22.78 -29.18
C ASP A 81 0.25 22.55 -29.48
N ILE A 82 0.62 21.31 -29.75
CA ILE A 82 2.01 20.92 -30.02
C ILE A 82 2.47 21.49 -31.37
N ASP A 83 1.54 21.66 -32.31
CA ASP A 83 1.80 22.23 -33.63
C ASP A 83 2.14 23.73 -33.55
N GLU A 84 1.72 24.41 -32.48
CA GLU A 84 2.07 25.82 -32.25
C GLU A 84 3.50 26.02 -31.72
N LEU A 85 4.23 24.93 -31.39
CA LEU A 85 5.66 24.99 -31.07
C LEU A 85 6.54 25.20 -32.32
N GLU A 86 5.93 25.38 -33.50
CA GLU A 86 6.59 25.77 -34.75
C GLU A 86 7.35 27.10 -34.60
N GLY A 87 8.64 27.09 -34.96
CA GLY A 87 9.45 28.30 -35.01
C GLY A 87 9.05 29.20 -36.19
N SER A 88 8.96 30.51 -35.96
CA SER A 88 8.77 31.48 -37.05
C SER A 88 9.96 31.48 -38.02
N GLY A 89 9.70 31.22 -39.31
CA GLY A 89 10.70 31.20 -40.39
C GLY A 89 11.14 29.79 -40.80
N GLN A 90 11.96 29.69 -41.87
CA GLN A 90 12.49 28.44 -42.48
C GLN A 90 13.44 27.65 -41.55
N ILE A 91 13.06 27.42 -40.30
CA ILE A 91 13.71 26.47 -39.41
C ILE A 91 13.36 25.06 -39.93
N ARG A 92 14.38 24.22 -40.05
CA ARG A 92 14.29 22.90 -40.69
C ARG A 92 13.31 22.04 -39.89
N ARG A 93 12.35 21.39 -40.57
CA ARG A 93 11.32 20.50 -39.97
C ARG A 93 11.89 19.57 -38.88
N HIS A 94 13.11 19.07 -39.07
CA HIS A 94 13.83 18.26 -38.09
C HIS A 94 14.01 18.92 -36.71
N ASP A 95 14.38 20.21 -36.65
CA ASP A 95 14.64 20.89 -35.38
C ASP A 95 13.34 21.16 -34.60
N THR A 96 12.24 21.45 -35.31
CA THR A 96 10.90 21.55 -34.74
C THR A 96 10.46 20.22 -34.13
N SER A 97 10.61 19.11 -34.86
CA SER A 97 10.23 17.78 -34.34
C SER A 97 11.07 17.38 -33.11
N VAL A 98 12.36 17.71 -33.08
CA VAL A 98 13.22 17.46 -31.91
C VAL A 98 12.82 18.31 -30.70
N ARG A 99 12.39 19.56 -30.91
CA ARG A 99 11.86 20.42 -29.85
C ARG A 99 10.56 19.86 -29.27
N GLN A 100 9.61 19.51 -30.16
CA GLN A 100 8.33 18.90 -29.78
C GLN A 100 8.52 17.60 -29.01
N GLU A 101 9.41 16.71 -29.48
CA GLU A 101 9.72 15.45 -28.81
C GLU A 101 10.24 15.68 -27.39
N LYS A 102 11.24 16.56 -27.22
CA LYS A 102 11.80 16.87 -25.89
C LYS A 102 10.78 17.49 -24.94
N ALA A 103 9.94 18.39 -25.45
CA ALA A 103 8.87 19.01 -24.67
C ALA A 103 7.84 17.96 -24.23
N LEU A 104 7.47 17.03 -25.12
CA LEU A 104 6.56 15.93 -24.82
C LEU A 104 7.14 14.90 -23.84
N GLU A 105 8.42 14.53 -23.98
CA GLU A 105 9.11 13.65 -23.03
C GLU A 105 9.10 14.26 -21.63
N ARG A 106 9.39 15.55 -21.52
CA ARG A 106 9.39 16.27 -20.25
C ARG A 106 7.98 16.39 -19.66
N ALA A 107 6.99 16.75 -20.48
CA ALA A 107 5.60 16.81 -20.05
C ALA A 107 5.06 15.45 -19.59
N LEU A 108 5.38 14.38 -20.32
CA LEU A 108 5.04 13.00 -19.95
C LEU A 108 5.66 12.60 -18.61
N ALA A 109 6.94 12.92 -18.38
CA ALA A 109 7.59 12.64 -17.11
C ALA A 109 6.90 13.35 -15.93
N GLN A 110 6.46 14.60 -16.13
CA GLN A 110 5.72 15.35 -15.12
C GLN A 110 4.32 14.74 -14.87
N ASP A 111 3.58 14.37 -15.92
CA ASP A 111 2.27 13.71 -15.79
C ASP A 111 2.35 12.35 -15.07
N ILE A 112 3.40 11.57 -15.32
CA ILE A 112 3.64 10.30 -14.62
C ILE A 112 3.88 10.55 -13.13
N GLU A 113 4.61 11.60 -12.77
CA GLU A 113 4.83 11.94 -11.37
C GLU A 113 3.54 12.46 -10.71
N GLU A 114 2.75 13.28 -11.41
CA GLU A 114 1.44 13.73 -10.94
C GLU A 114 0.49 12.55 -10.68
N ARG A 115 0.49 11.53 -11.55
CA ARG A 115 -0.25 10.27 -11.31
C ARG A 115 0.21 9.58 -10.03
N ARG A 116 1.51 9.50 -9.77
CA ARG A 116 2.06 8.88 -8.53
C ARG A 116 1.71 9.67 -7.28
N VAL A 117 1.72 11.00 -7.37
CA VAL A 117 1.27 11.87 -6.27
C VAL A 117 -0.21 11.63 -5.99
N THR A 118 -1.04 11.65 -7.02
CA THR A 118 -2.49 11.40 -6.92
C THR A 118 -2.79 10.03 -6.34
N GLU A 119 -2.06 8.99 -6.76
CA GLU A 119 -2.20 7.64 -6.21
C GLU A 119 -1.90 7.61 -4.70
N ARG A 120 -0.80 8.24 -4.28
CA ARG A 120 -0.44 8.34 -2.86
C ARG A 120 -1.49 9.09 -2.04
N GLU A 121 -2.04 10.18 -2.57
CA GLU A 121 -3.09 10.95 -1.92
C GLU A 121 -4.36 10.10 -1.72
N LEU A 122 -4.82 9.41 -2.77
CA LEU A 122 -6.01 8.56 -2.70
C LEU A 122 -5.82 7.36 -1.78
N ILE A 123 -4.63 6.75 -1.76
CA ILE A 123 -4.30 5.70 -0.78
C ILE A 123 -4.39 6.26 0.63
N THR A 124 -3.83 7.45 0.86
CA THR A 124 -3.87 8.11 2.18
C THR A 124 -5.31 8.41 2.60
N GLU A 125 -6.11 9.00 1.72
CA GLU A 125 -7.55 9.24 1.95
C GLU A 125 -8.31 7.94 2.25
N GLY A 126 -8.04 6.88 1.49
CA GLY A 126 -8.62 5.56 1.72
C GLY A 126 -8.26 4.99 3.08
N CYS A 127 -6.98 5.09 3.48
CA CYS A 127 -6.50 4.69 4.80
C CYS A 127 -7.16 5.48 5.93
N GLU A 128 -7.31 6.80 5.79
CA GLU A 128 -7.99 7.65 6.77
C GLU A 128 -9.47 7.28 6.92
N ARG A 129 -10.16 6.94 5.83
CA ARG A 129 -11.58 6.53 5.87
C ARG A 129 -11.79 5.21 6.63
N ILE A 130 -10.90 4.24 6.44
CA ILE A 130 -11.01 2.93 7.11
C ILE A 130 -10.41 2.92 8.51
N ARG A 131 -9.57 3.90 8.87
CA ARG A 131 -8.85 3.95 10.15
C ARG A 131 -9.77 3.80 11.37
N PRO A 132 -10.90 4.52 11.51
CA PRO A 132 -11.75 4.40 12.70
C PRO A 132 -12.31 2.98 12.89
N ILE A 133 -12.58 2.29 11.79
CA ILE A 133 -13.09 0.92 11.80
C ILE A 133 -11.97 -0.05 12.19
N ALA A 134 -10.78 0.13 11.60
CA ALA A 134 -9.61 -0.67 11.95
C ALA A 134 -9.23 -0.49 13.43
N GLU A 135 -9.25 0.75 13.94
CA GLU A 135 -9.03 1.05 15.35
C GLU A 135 -10.01 0.33 16.25
N LYS A 136 -11.31 0.32 15.88
CA LYS A 136 -12.34 -0.42 16.63
C LYS A 136 -12.04 -1.92 16.67
N PHE A 137 -11.74 -2.54 15.53
CA PHE A 137 -11.41 -3.98 15.47
C PHE A 137 -10.16 -4.33 16.29
N GLU A 138 -9.15 -3.47 16.23
CA GLU A 138 -7.91 -3.68 16.96
C GLU A 138 -8.12 -3.52 18.47
N LEU A 139 -8.96 -2.58 18.89
CA LEU A 139 -9.36 -2.44 20.29
C LEU A 139 -10.14 -3.66 20.79
N GLU A 140 -11.16 -4.12 20.05
CA GLU A 140 -11.90 -5.34 20.38
C GLU A 140 -10.98 -6.57 20.47
N THR A 141 -9.97 -6.64 19.60
CA THR A 141 -8.96 -7.69 19.62
C THR A 141 -8.10 -7.61 20.89
N ILE A 142 -7.63 -6.41 21.26
CA ILE A 142 -6.86 -6.19 22.49
C ILE A 142 -7.68 -6.61 23.71
N GLU A 143 -8.93 -6.15 23.83
CA GLU A 143 -9.82 -6.47 24.96
C GLU A 143 -10.10 -7.99 25.07
N ALA A 144 -10.26 -8.66 23.92
CA ALA A 144 -10.43 -10.12 23.89
C ALA A 144 -9.18 -10.86 24.37
N ILE A 145 -7.99 -10.40 23.98
CA ILE A 145 -6.72 -10.98 24.44
C ILE A 145 -6.52 -10.72 25.93
N GLU A 146 -6.80 -9.52 26.43
CA GLU A 146 -6.72 -9.18 27.86
C GLU A 146 -7.63 -10.09 28.69
N THR A 147 -8.89 -10.24 28.25
CA THR A 147 -9.86 -11.15 28.88
C THR A 147 -9.35 -12.60 28.90
N LEU A 148 -8.78 -13.05 27.78
CA LEU A 148 -8.20 -14.39 27.69
C LEU A 148 -7.03 -14.55 28.66
N VAL A 149 -6.11 -13.58 28.73
CA VAL A 149 -4.98 -13.59 29.66
C VAL A 149 -5.47 -13.67 31.11
N GLU A 150 -6.48 -12.89 31.49
CA GLU A 150 -7.06 -12.95 32.84
C GLU A 150 -7.64 -14.33 33.17
N ILE A 151 -8.48 -14.88 32.29
CA ILE A 151 -9.10 -16.20 32.48
C ILE A 151 -8.02 -17.26 32.67
N VAL A 152 -6.98 -17.19 31.83
CA VAL A 152 -5.87 -18.12 31.87
C VAL A 152 -5.05 -17.98 33.16
N LYS A 153 -4.77 -16.76 33.63
CA LYS A 153 -4.09 -16.50 34.92
C LYS A 153 -4.91 -17.06 36.10
N ARG A 154 -6.23 -16.86 36.09
CA ARG A 154 -7.15 -17.43 37.11
C ARG A 154 -7.11 -18.96 37.11
N ASN A 155 -7.13 -19.59 35.94
CA ASN A 155 -7.00 -21.04 35.81
C ASN A 155 -5.65 -21.54 36.36
N ALA A 156 -4.54 -20.86 36.04
CA ALA A 156 -3.22 -21.22 36.56
C ALA A 156 -3.18 -21.15 38.10
N ALA A 157 -3.69 -20.07 38.69
CA ALA A 157 -3.76 -19.90 40.15
C ALA A 157 -4.65 -20.96 40.83
N PHE A 158 -5.77 -21.33 40.20
CA PHE A 158 -6.62 -22.41 40.66
C PHE A 158 -5.85 -23.74 40.73
N TYR A 159 -5.16 -24.13 39.66
CA TYR A 159 -4.37 -25.37 39.62
C TYR A 159 -3.19 -25.36 40.59
N GLU A 160 -2.52 -24.21 40.76
CA GLU A 160 -1.47 -24.04 41.77
C GLU A 160 -2.03 -24.27 43.18
N THR A 161 -3.22 -23.74 43.47
CA THR A 161 -3.90 -23.92 44.75
C THR A 161 -4.26 -25.39 45.01
N LEU A 162 -4.79 -26.11 44.01
CA LEU A 162 -5.03 -27.56 44.14
C LEU A 162 -3.73 -28.30 44.47
N THR A 163 -2.63 -27.95 43.79
CA THR A 163 -1.30 -28.55 44.04
C THR A 163 -0.83 -28.33 45.48
N LYS A 164 -0.91 -27.09 45.97
CA LYS A 164 -0.52 -26.72 47.35
C LYS A 164 -1.32 -27.48 48.40
N ASN A 165 -2.58 -27.81 48.10
CA ASN A 165 -3.46 -28.59 48.98
C ASN A 165 -3.33 -30.12 48.82
N GLY A 166 -2.27 -30.60 48.16
CA GLY A 166 -1.98 -32.03 48.08
C GLY A 166 -2.71 -32.77 46.96
N LEU A 167 -3.50 -32.09 46.13
CA LEU A 167 -4.10 -32.64 44.91
C LEU A 167 -3.03 -32.65 43.80
N ARG A 168 -2.12 -33.62 43.92
CA ARG A 168 -0.97 -33.81 43.02
C ARG A 168 -1.42 -34.15 41.59
N THR A 169 -0.57 -33.80 40.64
CA THR A 169 -0.73 -34.02 39.19
C THR A 169 -1.14 -35.44 38.81
N GLY A 170 -0.65 -36.46 39.54
CA GLY A 170 -0.96 -37.88 39.26
C GLY A 170 -2.41 -38.32 39.53
N TYR A 171 -3.23 -37.51 40.21
CA TYR A 171 -4.65 -37.80 40.47
C TYR A 171 -5.59 -36.87 39.69
N ARG A 172 -5.06 -36.05 38.76
CA ARG A 172 -5.87 -35.13 37.98
C ARG A 172 -6.57 -35.86 36.83
N PRO A 173 -7.86 -35.60 36.59
CA PRO A 173 -8.50 -35.95 35.34
C PRO A 173 -7.71 -35.45 34.13
N ALA A 174 -7.65 -36.26 33.07
CA ALA A 174 -7.04 -35.86 31.81
C ALA A 174 -7.67 -34.54 31.30
N GLY A 175 -6.84 -33.58 30.89
CA GLY A 175 -7.28 -32.25 30.42
C GLY A 175 -7.28 -31.14 31.48
N MET A 176 -6.96 -31.44 32.74
CA MET A 176 -6.77 -30.43 33.79
C MET A 176 -5.38 -29.76 33.81
N ASP A 177 -4.42 -30.23 33.02
CA ASP A 177 -3.13 -29.55 32.93
C ASP A 177 -3.23 -28.35 31.99
N VAL A 178 -2.58 -27.25 32.39
CA VAL A 178 -2.46 -26.06 31.54
C VAL A 178 -1.70 -26.45 30.26
N PRO A 179 -2.32 -26.36 29.07
CA PRO A 179 -1.64 -26.72 27.84
C PRO A 179 -0.40 -25.84 27.62
N GLN A 180 0.65 -26.41 27.04
CA GLN A 180 1.91 -25.69 26.82
C GLN A 180 1.73 -24.44 25.93
N TRP A 181 0.78 -24.46 24.99
CA TRP A 181 0.44 -23.29 24.19
C TRP A 181 -0.18 -22.16 25.01
N LEU A 182 -0.94 -22.49 26.06
CA LEU A 182 -1.52 -21.54 27.00
C LEU A 182 -0.42 -20.88 27.83
N HIS A 183 0.58 -21.65 28.27
CA HIS A 183 1.75 -21.12 28.97
C HIS A 183 2.56 -20.15 28.10
N ARG A 184 2.77 -20.50 26.82
CA ARG A 184 3.42 -19.62 25.85
C ARG A 184 2.64 -18.33 25.61
N LEU A 185 1.31 -18.41 25.59
CA LEU A 185 0.46 -17.23 25.43
C LEU A 185 0.64 -16.24 26.60
N ILE A 186 0.70 -16.72 27.84
CA ILE A 186 0.83 -15.84 29.03
C ILE A 186 2.24 -15.27 29.15
N PHE A 187 3.25 -16.15 29.10
CA PHE A 187 4.61 -15.83 29.55
C PHE A 187 5.60 -15.65 28.40
N GLY A 188 5.20 -15.99 27.17
CA GLY A 188 6.11 -16.13 26.05
C GLY A 188 7.06 -17.33 26.19
N ASP A 189 7.95 -17.46 25.22
CA ASP A 189 9.17 -18.26 25.26
C ASP A 189 10.26 -17.60 24.39
N ASN A 190 11.42 -18.24 24.23
CA ASN A 190 12.53 -17.68 23.45
C ASN A 190 12.19 -17.39 21.98
N ASN A 191 11.12 -17.99 21.44
CA ASN A 191 10.70 -17.86 20.05
C ASN A 191 9.29 -17.26 19.90
N PHE A 192 8.56 -17.04 21.00
CA PHE A 192 7.18 -16.59 21.00
C PHE A 192 6.97 -15.50 22.03
N GLN A 193 6.55 -14.32 21.59
CA GLN A 193 6.29 -13.19 22.50
C GLN A 193 5.02 -13.43 23.31
N SER A 194 4.98 -12.91 24.54
CA SER A 194 3.80 -13.00 25.39
C SER A 194 2.62 -12.19 24.81
N ALA A 195 1.42 -12.53 25.22
CA ALA A 195 0.22 -11.75 24.91
C ALA A 195 0.33 -10.29 25.39
N GLU A 196 0.97 -10.05 26.53
CA GLU A 196 1.23 -8.70 27.05
C GLU A 196 2.12 -7.89 26.11
N PHE A 197 3.21 -8.49 25.59
CA PHE A 197 4.05 -7.82 24.58
C PHE A 197 3.24 -7.48 23.32
N PHE A 198 2.38 -8.39 22.88
CA PHE A 198 1.53 -8.15 21.69
C PHE A 198 0.55 -7.00 21.93
N ILE A 199 -0.12 -6.96 23.09
CA ILE A 199 -1.02 -5.86 23.48
C ILE A 199 -0.27 -4.53 23.48
N ASP A 200 0.88 -4.46 24.14
CA ASP A 200 1.70 -3.24 24.22
C ASP A 200 2.13 -2.74 22.84
N LEU A 201 2.56 -3.66 21.97
CA LEU A 201 2.94 -3.32 20.60
C LEU A 201 1.75 -2.74 19.82
N ARG A 202 0.57 -3.35 19.95
CA ARG A 202 -0.64 -2.87 19.26
C ARG A 202 -1.12 -1.52 19.80
N ARG A 203 -1.15 -1.33 21.12
CA ARG A 203 -1.46 -0.03 21.74
C ARG A 203 -0.51 1.07 21.25
N LYS A 204 0.80 0.79 21.15
CA LYS A 204 1.79 1.74 20.62
C LYS A 204 1.59 2.04 19.13
N MET A 205 1.38 1.00 18.31
CA MET A 205 1.17 1.17 16.86
C MET A 205 -0.06 2.01 16.55
N TRP A 206 -1.15 1.77 17.28
CA TRP A 206 -2.44 2.45 17.09
C TRP A 206 -2.62 3.68 17.98
N LYS A 207 -1.61 4.03 18.78
CA LYS A 207 -1.63 5.17 19.71
C LYS A 207 -2.82 5.14 20.67
N PHE A 208 -3.26 3.95 21.07
CA PHE A 208 -4.22 3.81 22.14
C PHE A 208 -3.58 4.24 23.46
N LYS A 209 -4.35 4.91 24.32
CA LYS A 209 -3.89 5.23 25.67
C LYS A 209 -3.85 3.94 26.51
N ASP A 210 -2.85 3.86 27.37
CA ASP A 210 -2.74 2.82 28.41
C ASP A 210 -3.85 3.00 29.46
#